data_AF-A0A2P4PZJ7-F1
#
_entry.id   AF-A0A2P4PZJ7-F1
#
_cell.length_a   1.000
_cell.length_b   1.000
_cell.length_c   1.000
_cell.angle_alpha   90.00
_cell.angle_beta   90.00
_cell.angle_gamma   90.00
#
_symmetry.space_group_name_H-M   'P 1'
#
loop_
_entity.id
_entity.type
_entity.pdbx_description
1 polymer ?
#
loop_
_entity_poly.entity_id
_entity_poly.type
_entity_poly.pdbx_seq_one_letter_code
_entity_poly.pdbx_strand_id
1 'polypeptide(L)'
;MLLSVQNIKNEVPSLFIILIILILVKFNYNFDKKLNSKNLTSKHFFEFGEALAHSIILVKNELKIHKKLLESPTSIKEYRFIFPLYLVQFYDGLLKTLYETKKKIIDRQRKYRKKPLKFLNYEKITKQTTFFISIILNIAFKGWKIWLP
;
A
#
# COMPACT_ATOMS: atom_id res chain seq x y z
N MET A 1 21.12 -53.97 -30.17
CA MET A 1 19.84 -53.29 -29.89
C MET A 1 20.17 -51.94 -29.26
N LEU A 2 20.35 -50.90 -30.09
CA LEU A 2 20.78 -49.56 -29.69
C LEU A 2 19.56 -48.75 -29.25
N LEU A 3 19.51 -48.37 -27.96
CA LEU A 3 18.58 -47.35 -27.47
C LEU A 3 19.23 -45.99 -27.67
N SER A 4 18.76 -45.23 -28.66
CA SER A 4 19.18 -43.85 -28.88
C SER A 4 18.66 -42.97 -27.73
N VAL A 5 19.58 -42.39 -26.95
CA VAL A 5 19.28 -41.30 -26.03
C VAL A 5 18.89 -40.09 -26.89
N GLN A 6 17.60 -39.78 -26.92
CA GLN A 6 17.10 -38.58 -27.59
C GLN A 6 17.58 -37.36 -26.80
N ASN A 7 18.40 -36.56 -27.47
CA ASN A 7 18.94 -35.30 -26.98
C ASN A 7 17.79 -34.28 -26.89
N ILE A 8 17.23 -34.08 -25.69
CA ILE A 8 16.17 -33.10 -25.46
C ILE A 8 16.82 -31.72 -25.58
N LYS A 9 16.69 -31.09 -26.75
CA LYS A 9 16.93 -29.66 -26.89
C LYS A 9 15.94 -28.95 -25.97
N ASN A 10 16.46 -28.31 -24.92
CA ASN A 10 15.70 -27.40 -24.07
C ASN A 10 15.36 -26.15 -24.88
N GLU A 11 14.36 -26.27 -25.74
CA GLU A 11 13.79 -25.13 -26.46
C GLU A 11 12.98 -24.30 -25.47
N VAL A 12 13.33 -23.01 -25.38
CA VAL A 12 12.58 -22.06 -24.57
C VAL A 12 11.16 -21.99 -25.13
N PRO A 13 10.12 -22.26 -24.33
CA PRO A 13 8.76 -22.28 -24.84
C PRO A 13 8.40 -20.94 -25.45
N SER A 14 7.74 -20.98 -26.60
CA SER A 14 7.27 -19.75 -27.25
C SER A 14 6.28 -19.02 -26.36
N LEU A 15 6.19 -17.69 -26.50
CA LEU A 15 5.23 -16.86 -25.76
C LEU A 15 3.79 -17.39 -25.91
N PHE A 16 3.47 -17.97 -27.07
CA PHE A 16 2.18 -18.59 -27.34
C PHE A 16 1.94 -19.83 -26.47
N ILE A 17 2.93 -20.69 -26.30
CA ILE A 17 2.85 -21.87 -25.41
C ILE A 17 2.70 -21.42 -23.95
N ILE A 18 3.43 -20.37 -23.53
CA ILE A 18 3.31 -19.80 -22.17
C ILE A 18 1.90 -19.26 -21.93
N LEU A 19 1.32 -18.54 -22.90
CA LEU A 19 -0.06 -18.04 -22.86
C LEU A 19 -1.09 -19.17 -22.76
N ILE A 20 -0.93 -20.22 -23.56
CA ILE A 20 -1.80 -21.40 -23.52
C ILE A 20 -1.71 -22.09 -22.15
N ILE A 21 -0.52 -22.25 -21.58
CA ILE A 21 -0.34 -22.83 -20.25
C ILE A 21 -1.03 -21.97 -19.18
N LEU A 22 -0.86 -20.64 -19.22
CA LEU A 22 -1.52 -19.73 -18.27
C LEU A 22 -3.06 -19.83 -18.35
N ILE A 23 -3.61 -19.97 -19.56
CA ILE A 23 -5.06 -20.15 -19.77
C ILE A 23 -5.52 -21.53 -19.26
N LEU A 24 -4.80 -22.60 -19.62
CA LEU A 24 -5.14 -23.99 -19.25
C LEU A 24 -5.07 -24.23 -17.75
N VAL A 25 -4.11 -23.62 -17.05
CA VAL A 25 -3.97 -23.72 -15.60
C VAL A 25 -5.10 -22.98 -14.85
N LYS A 26 -6.03 -22.31 -15.57
CA LYS A 26 -7.01 -21.38 -14.98
C LYS A 26 -6.28 -20.43 -14.03
N PHE A 27 -5.17 -19.85 -14.49
CA PHE A 27 -4.54 -18.74 -13.78
C PHE A 27 -5.55 -17.60 -13.79
N ASN A 28 -6.43 -17.60 -12.79
CA ASN A 28 -7.51 -16.65 -12.65
C ASN A 28 -6.85 -15.35 -12.20
N TYR A 29 -6.34 -14.63 -13.19
CA TYR A 29 -5.70 -13.33 -13.05
C TYR A 29 -6.78 -12.28 -12.81
N ASN A 30 -7.57 -12.49 -11.76
CA ASN A 30 -8.56 -11.55 -11.28
C ASN A 30 -7.83 -10.48 -10.46
N PHE A 31 -7.33 -9.47 -11.16
CA PHE A 31 -6.80 -8.23 -10.56
C PHE A 31 -7.84 -7.56 -9.63
N ASP A 32 -9.12 -7.85 -9.83
CA ASP A 32 -10.24 -7.27 -9.08
C ASP A 32 -10.66 -8.06 -7.83
N LYS A 33 -9.97 -9.16 -7.47
CA LYS A 33 -10.30 -9.88 -6.23
C LYS A 33 -9.82 -9.06 -5.03
N LYS A 34 -10.70 -8.19 -4.53
CA LYS A 34 -10.52 -7.45 -3.28
C LYS A 34 -10.01 -8.41 -2.21
N LEU A 35 -8.93 -8.02 -1.55
CA LEU A 35 -8.29 -8.80 -0.48
C LEU A 35 -9.35 -9.25 0.52
N ASN A 36 -9.61 -10.56 0.60
CA ASN A 36 -10.60 -11.08 1.53
C ASN A 36 -9.96 -11.17 2.91
N SER A 37 -10.34 -10.24 3.81
CA SER A 37 -9.78 -10.17 5.16
C SER A 37 -9.98 -11.46 5.96
N LYS A 38 -10.98 -12.29 5.62
CA LYS A 38 -11.23 -13.58 6.27
C LYS A 38 -10.13 -14.61 6.04
N ASN A 39 -9.34 -14.44 4.97
CA ASN A 39 -8.25 -15.34 4.61
C ASN A 39 -6.89 -14.84 5.12
N LEU A 40 -6.86 -13.67 5.77
CA LEU A 40 -5.63 -13.10 6.31
C LEU A 40 -5.40 -13.59 7.74
N THR A 41 -4.19 -14.02 8.01
CA THR A 41 -3.71 -14.37 9.34
C THR A 41 -2.82 -13.25 9.87
N SER A 42 -2.55 -13.24 11.18
CA SER A 42 -1.61 -12.28 11.79
C SER A 42 -0.22 -12.34 11.12
N LYS A 43 0.21 -13.51 10.66
CA LYS A 43 1.48 -13.70 9.94
C LYS A 43 1.53 -12.88 8.65
N HIS A 44 0.46 -12.87 7.87
CA HIS A 44 0.41 -12.08 6.63
C HIS A 44 0.51 -10.58 6.87
N PHE A 45 -0.08 -10.07 7.96
CA PHE A 45 0.06 -8.66 8.31
C PHE A 45 1.48 -8.31 8.76
N PHE A 46 2.12 -9.22 9.49
CA PHE A 46 3.52 -9.06 9.90
C PHE A 46 4.46 -9.05 8.68
N GLU A 47 4.35 -10.04 7.81
CA GLU A 47 5.13 -10.14 6.56
C GLU A 47 4.91 -8.91 5.65
N PHE A 48 3.67 -8.42 5.57
CA PHE A 48 3.39 -7.17 4.85
C PHE A 48 4.09 -5.98 5.49
N GLY A 49 4.13 -5.91 6.83
CA GLY A 49 4.86 -4.89 7.57
C GLY A 49 6.37 -4.92 7.29
N GLU A 50 6.97 -6.11 7.24
CA GLU A 50 8.38 -6.29 6.86
C GLU A 50 8.63 -5.82 5.42
N ALA A 51 7.80 -6.26 4.47
CA ALA A 51 7.90 -5.85 3.07
C ALA A 51 7.77 -4.34 2.88
N LEU A 52 6.85 -3.72 3.63
CA LEU A 52 6.65 -2.27 3.63
C LEU A 52 7.88 -1.55 4.21
N ALA A 53 8.45 -2.05 5.31
CA ALA A 53 9.67 -1.50 5.90
C ALA A 53 10.87 -1.58 4.94
N HIS A 54 11.09 -2.73 4.29
CA HIS A 54 12.15 -2.88 3.29
C HIS A 54 11.98 -1.91 2.12
N SER A 55 10.75 -1.73 1.64
CA SER A 55 10.43 -0.79 0.57
C SER A 55 10.77 0.66 0.95
N ILE A 56 10.52 1.04 2.20
CA ILE A 56 10.87 2.38 2.72
C ILE A 56 12.39 2.58 2.81
N ILE A 57 13.12 1.54 3.21
CA ILE A 57 14.58 1.62 3.27
C ILE A 57 15.18 1.81 1.87
N LEU A 58 14.65 1.11 0.86
CA LEU A 58 15.15 1.18 -0.51
C LEU A 58 14.95 2.57 -1.15
N VAL A 59 13.81 3.21 -0.89
CA VAL A 59 13.49 4.53 -1.49
C VAL A 59 14.27 5.70 -0.87
N LYS A 60 15.13 5.44 0.14
CA LYS A 60 15.92 6.46 0.83
C LYS A 60 16.74 7.35 -0.12
N ASN A 61 17.36 6.75 -1.14
CA ASN A 61 18.23 7.49 -2.07
C ASN A 61 17.42 8.43 -2.96
N GLU A 62 16.25 8.01 -3.40
CA GLU A 62 15.31 8.84 -4.16
C GLU A 62 14.82 10.02 -3.30
N LEU A 63 14.41 9.74 -2.06
CA LEU A 63 13.94 10.77 -1.14
C LEU A 63 15.05 11.75 -0.69
N LYS A 64 16.33 11.38 -0.82
CA LYS A 64 17.46 12.23 -0.44
C LYS A 64 17.51 13.49 -1.28
N ILE A 65 17.09 13.42 -2.55
CA ILE A 65 17.01 14.57 -3.47
C ILE A 65 16.02 15.61 -2.93
N HIS A 66 14.96 15.15 -2.25
CA HIS A 66 13.92 15.98 -1.67
C HIS A 66 14.10 16.23 -0.16
N LYS A 67 15.28 15.92 0.41
CA LYS A 67 15.52 15.98 1.86
C LYS A 67 15.13 17.34 2.46
N LYS A 68 15.52 18.46 1.84
CA LYS A 68 15.21 19.80 2.34
C LYS A 68 13.69 20.02 2.50
N LEU A 69 12.91 19.58 1.53
CA LEU A 69 11.46 19.70 1.55
C LEU A 69 10.83 18.74 2.58
N LEU A 70 11.46 17.61 2.86
CA LEU A 70 11.03 16.71 3.93
C LEU A 70 11.34 17.27 5.33
N GLU A 71 12.37 18.10 5.46
CA GLU A 71 12.76 18.72 6.74
C GLU A 71 12.06 20.06 6.99
N SER A 72 11.68 20.78 5.94
CA SER A 72 11.00 22.07 6.03
C SER A 72 10.07 22.30 4.83
N PRO A 73 8.89 21.64 4.81
CA PRO A 73 7.92 21.82 3.73
C PRO A 73 7.19 23.17 3.84
N THR A 74 6.77 23.73 2.71
CA THR A 74 5.97 24.98 2.71
C THR A 74 4.49 24.72 2.98
N SER A 75 4.01 23.51 2.68
CA SER A 75 2.63 23.09 2.93
C SER A 75 2.50 21.58 3.11
N ILE A 76 1.44 21.14 3.79
CA ILE A 76 1.09 19.71 3.93
C ILE A 76 0.90 19.04 2.56
N LYS A 77 0.34 19.78 1.60
CA LYS A 77 0.08 19.25 0.26
C LYS A 77 1.40 18.93 -0.44
N GLU A 78 2.32 19.88 -0.51
CA GLU A 78 3.66 19.69 -1.08
C GLU A 78 4.41 18.57 -0.37
N TYR A 79 4.41 18.58 0.97
CA TYR A 79 5.08 17.58 1.78
C TYR A 79 4.61 16.16 1.44
N ARG A 80 3.29 15.98 1.35
CA ARG A 80 2.68 14.69 1.04
C ARG A 80 2.94 14.22 -0.39
N PHE A 81 3.18 15.12 -1.35
CA PHE A 81 3.53 14.75 -2.72
C PHE A 81 4.90 14.09 -2.84
N ILE A 82 5.80 14.33 -1.89
CA ILE A 82 7.16 13.76 -1.88
C ILE A 82 7.13 12.32 -1.36
N PHE A 83 6.12 11.95 -0.57
CA PHE A 83 6.07 10.64 0.04
C PHE A 83 5.93 9.52 -0.97
N PRO A 84 6.51 8.34 -0.69
CA PRO A 84 6.30 7.16 -1.50
C PRO A 84 4.81 6.83 -1.62
N LEU A 85 4.32 6.70 -2.86
CA LEU A 85 2.89 6.57 -3.14
C LEU A 85 2.26 5.37 -2.43
N TYR A 86 2.96 4.24 -2.35
CA TYR A 86 2.46 3.04 -1.67
C TYR A 86 2.19 3.29 -0.19
N LEU A 87 3.02 4.11 0.47
CA LEU A 87 2.91 4.40 1.90
C LEU A 87 1.74 5.35 2.15
N VAL A 88 1.56 6.33 1.26
CA VAL A 88 0.40 7.21 1.22
C VAL A 88 -0.89 6.42 1.05
N GLN A 89 -0.95 5.52 0.07
CA GLN A 89 -2.13 4.71 -0.22
C GLN A 89 -2.45 3.74 0.92
N PHE A 90 -1.43 3.13 1.54
CA PHE A 90 -1.62 2.26 2.70
C PHE A 90 -2.32 2.98 3.85
N TYR A 91 -1.78 4.11 4.30
CA TYR A 91 -2.37 4.87 5.42
C TYR A 91 -3.70 5.53 5.07
N ASP A 92 -3.85 6.03 3.84
CA ASP A 92 -5.14 6.53 3.36
C ASP A 92 -6.21 5.42 3.42
N GLY A 93 -5.89 4.22 2.90
CA GLY A 93 -6.80 3.09 2.91
C GLY A 93 -7.18 2.68 4.34
N LEU A 94 -6.19 2.57 5.22
CA LEU A 94 -6.39 2.24 6.64
C LEU A 94 -7.29 3.27 7.33
N LEU A 95 -6.89 4.55 7.32
CA LEU A 95 -7.60 5.59 8.06
C LEU A 95 -8.98 5.89 7.48
N LYS A 96 -9.12 6.03 6.15
CA LYS A 96 -10.44 6.28 5.53
C LYS A 96 -11.41 5.15 5.89
N THR A 97 -10.98 3.89 5.81
CA THR A 97 -11.83 2.74 6.17
C THR A 97 -12.28 2.80 7.63
N LEU A 98 -11.39 3.13 8.56
CA LEU A 98 -11.73 3.29 9.98
C LEU A 98 -12.75 4.42 10.21
N TYR A 99 -12.49 5.60 9.62
CA TYR A 99 -13.37 6.75 9.76
C TYR A 99 -14.75 6.53 9.13
N GLU A 100 -14.81 5.95 7.93
CA GLU A 100 -16.05 5.63 7.24
C GLU A 100 -16.87 4.58 8.00
N THR A 101 -16.22 3.55 8.53
CA THR A 101 -16.88 2.52 9.33
C THR A 101 -17.48 3.12 10.60
N LYS A 102 -16.72 3.96 11.31
CA LYS A 102 -17.22 4.69 12.49
C LYS A 102 -18.37 5.62 12.15
N LYS A 103 -18.28 6.34 11.02
CA LYS A 103 -19.35 7.21 10.54
C LYS A 103 -20.63 6.43 10.26
N LYS A 104 -20.56 5.29 9.57
CA LYS A 104 -21.75 4.45 9.28
C LYS A 104 -22.53 4.09 10.56
N ILE A 105 -21.83 3.79 11.65
CA ILE A 105 -22.45 3.50 12.95
C ILE A 105 -23.13 4.75 13.52
N ILE A 106 -22.44 5.89 13.53
CA ILE A 106 -22.96 7.15 14.05
C ILE A 106 -24.18 7.64 13.25
N ASP A 107 -24.11 7.55 11.92
CA ASP A 107 -25.19 7.99 11.03
C ASP A 107 -26.44 7.14 11.22
N ARG A 108 -26.31 5.82 11.44
CA ARG A 108 -27.44 4.95 11.81
C ARG A 108 -28.11 5.43 13.10
N GLN A 109 -27.32 5.72 14.14
CA GLN A 109 -27.84 6.21 15.42
C GLN A 109 -28.50 7.60 15.28
N ARG A 110 -27.92 8.50 14.49
CA ARG A 110 -28.46 9.84 14.25
C ARG A 110 -29.76 9.80 13.46
N LYS A 111 -29.86 8.92 12.46
CA LYS A 111 -31.09 8.69 11.69
C LYS A 111 -32.24 8.26 12.60
N TYR A 112 -31.99 7.33 13.51
CA TYR A 112 -32.98 6.91 14.52
C TYR A 112 -33.45 8.10 15.40
N ARG A 113 -32.53 9.00 15.77
CA ARG A 113 -32.80 10.19 16.58
C ARG A 113 -33.27 11.41 15.77
N LYS A 114 -33.57 11.27 14.47
CA LYS A 114 -33.93 12.38 13.56
C LYS A 114 -32.93 13.56 13.58
N LYS A 115 -31.64 13.27 13.75
CA LYS A 115 -30.54 14.26 13.75
C LYS A 115 -29.83 14.31 12.39
N PRO A 116 -29.25 15.45 11.99
CA PRO A 116 -28.54 15.58 10.73
C PRO A 116 -27.28 14.68 10.69
N LEU A 117 -27.00 14.15 9.51
CA LEU A 117 -25.82 13.31 9.24
C LEU A 117 -24.53 14.07 9.48
N LYS A 118 -23.48 13.37 9.89
CA LYS A 118 -22.17 14.00 10.11
C LYS A 118 -21.28 13.81 8.89
N PHE A 119 -20.72 14.89 8.37
CA PHE A 119 -19.71 14.80 7.31
C PHE A 119 -18.36 14.34 7.87
N LEU A 120 -17.61 13.58 7.06
CA LEU A 120 -16.22 13.27 7.39
C LEU A 120 -15.37 14.50 7.09
N ASN A 121 -14.46 14.81 8.02
CA ASN A 121 -13.45 15.82 7.77
C ASN A 121 -12.24 15.13 7.12
N TYR A 122 -12.22 15.13 5.77
CA TYR A 122 -11.14 14.51 5.00
C TYR A 122 -9.80 15.23 5.19
N GLU A 123 -9.80 16.53 5.43
CA GLU A 123 -8.58 17.30 5.73
C GLU A 123 -7.91 16.77 7.01
N LYS A 124 -8.70 16.48 8.05
CA LYS A 124 -8.21 15.84 9.27
C LYS A 124 -7.60 14.47 8.99
N ILE A 125 -8.23 13.66 8.14
CA ILE A 125 -7.70 12.35 7.74
C ILE A 125 -6.37 12.52 7.02
N THR A 126 -6.27 13.46 6.07
CA THR A 126 -5.03 13.76 5.34
C THR A 126 -3.90 14.21 6.27
N LYS A 127 -4.19 15.09 7.25
CA LYS A 127 -3.22 15.51 8.28
C LYS A 127 -2.70 14.32 9.09
N GLN A 128 -3.60 13.44 9.54
CA GLN A 128 -3.22 12.24 10.28
C GLN A 128 -2.39 11.26 9.43
N THR A 129 -2.80 11.00 8.19
CA THR A 129 -1.99 10.20 7.25
C THR A 129 -0.59 10.77 7.13
N THR A 130 -0.50 12.09 6.91
CA THR A 130 0.79 12.79 6.74
C THR A 130 1.66 12.65 7.99
N PHE A 131 1.08 12.82 9.19
CA PHE A 131 1.75 12.65 10.47
C PHE A 131 2.30 11.23 10.65
N PHE A 132 1.49 10.19 10.39
CA PHE A 132 1.95 8.79 10.52
C PHE A 132 3.11 8.48 9.57
N ILE A 133 3.03 8.92 8.32
CA ILE A 133 4.11 8.73 7.35
C ILE A 133 5.40 9.42 7.84
N SER A 134 5.27 10.63 8.38
CA SER A 134 6.40 11.41 8.92
C SER A 134 7.09 10.70 10.08
N ILE A 135 6.32 10.04 10.97
CA ILE A 135 6.89 9.21 12.04
C ILE A 135 7.68 8.04 11.46
N ILE A 136 7.11 7.32 10.50
CA ILE A 136 7.78 6.17 9.88
C ILE A 136 9.08 6.58 9.18
N LEU A 137 9.07 7.69 8.43
CA LEU A 137 10.27 8.20 7.77
C LEU A 137 11.33 8.67 8.77
N ASN A 138 10.92 9.30 9.90
CA ASN A 138 11.83 9.63 11.00
C ASN A 138 12.53 8.39 11.57
N ILE A 139 11.78 7.28 11.74
CA ILE A 139 12.35 6.00 12.23
C ILE A 139 13.32 5.41 11.20
N ALA A 140 12.92 5.38 9.92
CA ALA A 140 13.71 4.76 8.87
C ALA A 140 15.01 5.53 8.53
N PHE A 141 14.97 6.87 8.59
CA PHE A 141 16.07 7.72 8.12
C PHE A 141 16.73 8.49 9.26
N LYS A 142 17.54 7.77 10.05
CA LYS A 142 18.32 8.36 11.14
C LYS A 142 19.12 9.59 10.66
N GLY A 143 19.00 10.69 11.40
CA GLY A 143 19.70 11.95 11.15
C GLY A 143 19.02 12.87 10.13
N TRP A 144 17.84 12.51 9.62
CA TRP A 144 17.00 13.45 8.87
C TRP A 144 16.05 14.13 9.85
N LYS A 145 15.91 15.45 9.74
CA LYS A 145 14.99 16.25 10.57
C LYS A 145 13.60 16.27 9.94
N ILE A 146 13.04 15.09 9.65
CA ILE A 146 11.75 14.97 8.96
C ILE A 146 10.67 15.73 9.75
N TRP A 147 9.96 16.63 9.07
CA TRP A 147 8.97 17.50 9.70
C TRP A 147 7.75 16.73 10.20
N LEU A 148 7.22 17.12 11.37
CA LEU A 148 6.04 16.53 12.00
C LEU A 148 4.88 17.55 12.00
N PRO A 149 3.83 17.35 11.18
CA PRO A 149 2.65 18.23 11.11
C PRO A 149 1.75 18.22 12.35
#